data_AF-A0AA47EPV6-F1
#
_entry.id   AF-A0AA47EPV6-F1
#
_cell.length_a   1.000
_cell.length_b   1.000
_cell.length_c   1.000
_cell.angle_alpha   90.00
_cell.angle_beta   90.00
_cell.angle_gamma   90.00
#
_symmetry.space_group_name_H-M   'P 1'
#
loop_
_entity.id
_entity.type
_entity.pdbx_description
1 polymer ?
#
loop_
_entity_poly.entity_id
_entity_poly.type
_entity_poly.pdbx_seq_one_letter_code
_entity_poly.pdbx_strand_id
1 'polypeptide(L)'
;MIKLPLEEISSIFSSVNKRLEKILNYLRNKSNMFWIEAFPIKPISYCFGNEIEFNFYSPNAKLSSNVKRVIQYTDYYMLSNTFEKINYVNNDTFNDFNANNTEVQTYSLYLNKAEKSLYERCYEDFIIYCSISVESFIRRYIGKLEPEGDIVFNRISSSTYDYLDQYYNVLLKYLKGKSLKELDEKAFTHLKRMYNLRNSLMHNGDIDELALKKVGLSPLTYINFKECKKILDSAKKSFSIINKL
;
A
#
# COMPACT_ATOMS: atom_id res chain seq x y z
N MET A 1 15.99 25.60 29.20
CA MET A 1 15.84 25.52 27.73
C MET A 1 14.52 26.21 27.38
N ILE A 2 14.55 27.26 26.57
CA ILE A 2 13.35 28.06 26.22
C ILE A 2 12.56 27.26 25.19
N LYS A 3 11.34 26.84 25.53
CA LYS A 3 10.43 26.18 24.59
C LYS A 3 9.84 27.25 23.67
N LEU A 4 10.08 27.14 22.36
CA LEU A 4 9.42 28.00 21.39
C LEU A 4 7.91 27.66 21.36
N PRO A 5 7.02 28.67 21.34
CA PRO A 5 5.59 28.45 21.14
C PRO A 5 5.30 27.63 19.86
N LEU A 6 4.25 26.82 19.89
CA LEU A 6 3.79 25.99 18.76
C LEU A 6 3.60 26.78 17.45
N GLU A 7 3.22 28.05 17.58
CA GLU A 7 3.04 28.97 16.46
C GLU A 7 4.37 29.31 15.77
N GLU A 8 5.43 29.54 16.55
CA GLU A 8 6.77 29.82 16.03
C GLU A 8 7.39 28.57 15.37
N ILE A 9 7.17 27.41 15.98
CA ILE A 9 7.58 26.11 15.42
C ILE A 9 6.88 25.88 14.07
N SER A 10 5.57 26.09 14.02
CA SER A 10 4.78 25.94 12.79
C SER A 10 5.24 26.90 11.69
N SER A 11 5.61 28.14 12.06
CA SER A 11 6.15 29.14 11.14
C SER A 11 7.49 28.73 10.54
N ILE A 12 8.39 28.18 11.36
CA ILE A 12 9.71 27.68 10.92
C ILE A 12 9.53 26.50 9.96
N PHE A 13 8.74 25.49 10.33
CA PHE A 13 8.51 24.32 9.48
C PHE A 13 7.78 24.67 8.18
N SER A 14 6.86 25.64 8.21
CA SER A 14 6.23 26.18 7.01
C SER A 14 7.25 26.84 6.08
N SER A 15 8.22 27.57 6.63
CA SER A 15 9.30 28.21 5.88
C SER A 15 10.26 27.20 5.26
N VAL A 16 10.60 26.14 5.99
CA VAL A 16 11.42 25.02 5.50
C VAL A 16 10.69 24.30 4.36
N ASN A 17 9.40 23.98 4.55
CA ASN A 17 8.59 23.30 3.54
C ASN A 17 8.52 24.10 2.24
N LYS A 18 8.25 25.42 2.33
CA LYS A 18 8.24 26.33 1.17
C LYS A 18 9.57 26.33 0.40
N ARG A 19 10.70 26.24 1.11
CA ARG A 19 12.03 26.25 0.48
C ARG A 19 12.35 24.92 -0.18
N LEU A 20 11.95 23.80 0.44
CA LEU A 20 12.08 22.46 -0.11
C LEU A 20 11.26 22.32 -1.40
N GLU A 21 10.00 22.77 -1.37
CA GLU A 21 9.11 22.76 -2.54
C GLU A 21 9.68 23.53 -3.73
N LYS A 22 10.37 24.65 -3.49
CA LYS A 22 11.05 25.39 -4.56
C LYS A 22 12.17 24.57 -5.21
N ILE A 23 12.92 23.82 -4.41
CA ILE A 23 14.01 22.95 -4.90
C ILE A 23 13.43 21.77 -5.69
N LEU A 24 12.38 21.13 -5.18
CA LEU A 24 11.72 19.99 -5.83
C LEU A 24 11.08 20.39 -7.16
N ASN A 25 10.40 21.55 -7.21
CA ASN A 25 9.85 22.08 -8.45
C ASN A 25 10.93 22.45 -9.47
N TYR A 26 12.05 23.03 -9.01
CA TYR A 26 13.18 23.29 -9.89
C TYR A 26 13.73 21.99 -10.50
N LEU A 27 13.91 20.94 -9.70
CA LEU A 27 14.36 19.63 -10.16
C LEU A 27 13.37 19.00 -11.13
N ARG A 28 12.06 19.05 -10.83
CA ARG A 28 11.00 18.57 -11.72
C ARG A 28 11.06 19.25 -13.09
N ASN A 29 11.17 20.57 -13.11
CA ASN A 29 11.23 21.36 -14.34
C ASN A 29 12.51 21.14 -15.16
N LYS A 30 13.63 20.84 -14.50
CA LYS A 30 14.91 20.58 -15.17
C LYS A 30 15.08 19.14 -15.65
N SER A 31 14.44 18.18 -14.98
CA SER A 31 14.60 16.74 -15.25
C SER A 31 13.41 16.10 -15.98
N ASN A 32 12.28 16.81 -16.13
CA ASN A 32 11.00 16.28 -16.64
C ASN A 32 10.49 15.04 -15.87
N MET A 33 10.94 14.84 -14.63
CA MET A 33 10.52 13.71 -13.80
C MET A 33 9.25 14.06 -13.03
N PHE A 34 8.11 13.57 -13.52
CA PHE A 34 6.79 13.84 -12.95
C PHE A 34 6.53 13.19 -11.58
N TRP A 35 7.37 12.23 -11.16
CA TRP A 35 7.26 11.52 -9.87
C TRP A 35 7.94 12.23 -8.69
N ILE A 36 8.60 13.38 -8.91
CA ILE A 36 9.14 14.18 -7.81
C ILE A 36 7.97 14.95 -7.20
N GLU A 37 7.28 14.35 -6.23
CA GLU A 37 6.12 14.95 -5.54
C GLU A 37 6.52 15.80 -4.33
N ALA A 38 5.57 16.62 -3.88
CA ALA A 38 5.70 17.44 -2.69
C ALA A 38 5.82 16.56 -1.44
N PHE A 39 6.82 16.80 -0.59
CA PHE A 39 6.98 16.06 0.66
C PHE A 39 6.20 16.78 1.78
N PRO A 40 5.16 16.18 2.36
CA PRO A 40 4.41 16.84 3.42
C PRO A 40 5.22 16.85 4.72
N ILE A 41 5.99 17.92 4.95
CA ILE A 41 6.59 18.21 6.26
C ILE A 41 5.50 18.76 7.17
N LYS A 42 4.76 17.88 7.84
CA LYS A 42 3.81 18.28 8.90
C LYS A 42 4.56 18.43 10.23
N PRO A 43 4.43 19.56 10.95
CA PRO A 43 5.07 19.76 12.25
C PRO A 43 4.51 18.86 13.38
N ILE A 44 3.51 18.02 13.11
CA ILE A 44 2.83 17.14 14.07
C ILE A 44 2.81 15.68 13.57
N SER A 45 3.74 15.32 12.69
CA SER A 45 3.87 13.92 12.28
C SER A 45 4.60 13.15 13.37
N TYR A 46 3.87 12.34 14.14
CA TYR A 46 4.40 11.34 15.08
C TYR A 46 5.14 10.18 14.37
N CYS A 47 5.82 10.45 13.24
CA CYS A 47 6.68 9.49 12.57
C CYS A 47 8.07 9.52 13.20
N PHE A 48 8.24 8.72 14.26
CA PHE A 48 9.56 8.47 14.85
C PHE A 48 10.27 7.37 14.08
N GLY A 49 11.34 7.75 13.38
CA GLY A 49 12.47 6.90 13.02
C GLY A 49 13.73 7.70 13.33
N ASN A 50 14.68 7.14 14.07
CA ASN A 50 15.87 7.86 14.55
C ASN A 50 16.94 8.12 13.47
N GLU A 51 16.63 7.86 12.20
CA GLU A 51 17.61 7.92 11.12
C GLU A 51 16.94 8.23 9.79
N ILE A 52 17.52 9.17 9.05
CA ILE A 52 17.21 9.41 7.65
C ILE A 52 18.53 9.30 6.88
N GLU A 53 18.68 8.23 6.11
CA GLU A 53 19.86 8.00 5.28
C GLU A 53 19.62 8.55 3.86
N PHE A 54 20.41 9.55 3.45
CA PHE A 54 20.40 10.04 2.08
C PHE A 54 21.65 9.53 1.35
N ASN A 55 21.45 8.73 0.30
CA ASN A 55 22.52 8.26 -0.55
C ASN A 55 22.45 8.95 -1.91
N PHE A 56 23.48 9.75 -2.24
CA PHE A 56 23.59 10.44 -3.52
C PHE A 56 24.64 9.74 -4.39
N TYR A 57 24.21 9.24 -5.55
CA TYR A 57 25.08 8.51 -6.48
C TYR A 57 25.20 9.26 -7.81
N SER A 58 26.42 9.35 -8.34
CA SER A 58 26.63 9.66 -9.76
C SER A 58 26.26 8.43 -10.60
N PRO A 59 25.68 8.58 -11.81
CA PRO A 59 25.24 7.46 -12.65
C PRO A 59 26.34 6.43 -12.97
N ASN A 60 27.60 6.86 -12.91
CA ASN A 60 28.77 6.05 -13.26
C ASN A 60 29.54 5.52 -12.03
N ALA A 61 29.01 5.68 -10.81
CA ALA A 61 29.71 5.27 -9.59
C ALA A 61 29.64 3.74 -9.38
N LYS A 62 30.80 3.11 -9.16
CA LYS A 62 30.87 1.72 -8.65
C LYS A 62 30.45 1.70 -7.18
N LEU A 63 29.33 1.05 -6.90
CA LEU A 63 28.71 0.96 -5.57
C LEU A 63 29.59 0.34 -4.48
N SER A 64 30.64 -0.40 -4.85
CA SER A 64 31.49 -1.16 -3.91
C SER A 64 32.57 -0.34 -3.22
N SER A 65 32.83 0.89 -3.66
CA SER A 65 33.84 1.75 -3.06
C SER A 65 33.30 3.17 -3.02
N ASN A 66 32.70 3.59 -1.91
CA ASN A 66 32.82 4.96 -1.40
C ASN A 66 32.14 5.18 -0.05
N VAL A 67 32.65 6.23 0.60
CA VAL A 67 32.47 6.65 1.99
C VAL A 67 31.02 6.96 2.34
N LYS A 68 30.49 6.29 3.37
CA LYS A 68 29.23 6.65 4.03
C LYS A 68 29.45 7.81 4.99
N ARG A 69 28.62 8.85 4.90
CA ARG A 69 28.52 9.88 5.94
C ARG A 69 27.15 9.76 6.60
N VAL A 70 27.14 9.22 7.81
CA VAL A 70 25.96 9.17 8.68
C VAL A 70 25.93 10.47 9.48
N ILE A 71 24.81 11.19 9.43
CA ILE A 71 24.57 12.34 10.32
C ILE A 71 23.47 11.92 11.29
N GLN A 72 23.87 11.69 12.53
CA GLN A 72 22.96 11.29 13.60
C GLN A 72 22.58 12.54 14.39
N TYR A 73 21.28 12.87 14.42
CA TYR A 73 20.74 13.88 15.32
C TYR A 73 20.00 13.17 16.44
N THR A 74 20.55 13.22 17.65
CA THR A 74 19.85 12.74 18.85
C THR A 74 19.06 13.91 19.41
N ASP A 75 17.73 13.86 19.29
CA ASP A 75 16.86 14.85 19.91
C ASP A 75 16.62 14.49 21.38
N TYR A 76 17.23 15.25 22.29
CA TYR A 76 17.09 15.06 23.74
C TYR A 76 15.80 15.68 24.31
N TYR A 77 14.91 16.22 23.47
CA TYR A 77 13.74 16.99 23.91
C TYR A 77 12.61 16.15 24.53
N MET A 78 12.67 14.82 24.46
CA MET A 78 11.60 13.91 24.90
C MET A 78 11.92 13.10 26.18
N LEU A 79 12.78 13.60 27.07
CA LEU A 79 13.10 12.93 28.34
C LEU A 79 12.03 13.09 29.45
N SER A 80 10.90 13.76 29.20
CA SER A 80 9.96 14.11 30.29
C SER A 80 8.64 13.38 30.34
N ASN A 81 8.39 12.36 29.52
CA ASN A 81 7.18 11.55 29.65
C ASN A 81 7.56 10.18 30.20
N THR A 82 7.12 9.89 31.42
CA THR A 82 7.10 8.53 31.97
C THR A 82 6.34 7.64 31.00
N PHE A 83 7.08 6.88 30.22
CA PHE A 83 6.57 5.94 29.24
C PHE A 83 5.62 4.95 29.93
N GLU A 84 4.37 4.85 29.46
CA GLU A 84 3.62 3.62 29.66
C GLU A 84 4.46 2.48 29.08
N LYS A 85 4.54 1.36 29.81
CA LYS A 85 5.36 0.21 29.42
C LYS A 85 5.03 -0.19 27.99
N ILE A 86 5.95 0.11 27.09
CA ILE A 86 5.95 -0.38 25.73
C ILE A 86 5.98 -1.90 25.85
N ASN A 87 4.93 -2.58 25.37
CA ASN A 87 5.01 -4.01 25.14
C ASN A 87 6.08 -4.21 24.06
N TYR A 88 7.24 -4.70 24.47
CA TYR A 88 8.30 -5.07 23.55
C TYR A 88 7.73 -6.07 22.56
N VAL A 89 7.75 -5.70 21.27
CA VAL A 89 7.59 -6.65 20.18
C VAL A 89 8.76 -7.62 20.32
N ASN A 90 8.49 -8.81 20.86
CA ASN A 90 9.54 -9.78 21.13
C ASN A 90 10.08 -10.36 19.81
N ASN A 91 11.27 -10.95 19.87
CA ASN A 91 11.89 -11.60 18.71
C ASN A 91 11.00 -12.71 18.13
N ASP A 92 10.03 -13.27 18.86
CA ASP A 92 9.09 -14.26 18.33
C ASP A 92 8.20 -13.68 17.21
N THR A 93 7.90 -12.38 17.27
CA THR A 93 7.17 -11.68 16.19
C THR A 93 7.97 -11.65 14.88
N PHE A 94 9.30 -11.73 14.97
CA PHE A 94 10.23 -11.75 13.84
C PHE A 94 10.77 -13.15 13.52
N ASN A 95 10.64 -14.12 14.43
CA ASN A 95 11.04 -15.51 14.20
C ASN A 95 10.11 -16.21 13.20
N ASP A 96 8.87 -15.75 13.06
CA ASP A 96 7.97 -16.15 11.97
C ASP A 96 8.38 -15.54 10.61
N PHE A 97 9.27 -14.54 10.61
CA PHE A 97 9.79 -13.89 9.42
C PHE A 97 10.99 -14.67 8.87
N ASN A 98 10.69 -15.77 8.17
CA ASN A 98 11.72 -16.56 7.49
C ASN A 98 12.27 -15.81 6.25
N ALA A 99 13.33 -15.03 6.47
CA ALA A 99 14.04 -14.27 5.44
C ALA A 99 14.69 -15.13 4.34
N ASN A 100 14.80 -16.45 4.54
CA ASN A 100 15.49 -17.35 3.61
C ASN A 100 14.58 -17.92 2.50
N ASN A 101 13.30 -17.54 2.42
CA ASN A 101 12.33 -18.10 1.46
C ASN A 101 11.63 -17.08 0.55
N THR A 102 12.03 -15.81 0.52
CA THR A 102 11.21 -14.76 -0.10
C THR A 102 11.82 -14.23 -1.40
N GLU A 103 11.45 -14.85 -2.53
CA GLU A 103 10.94 -14.01 -3.62
C GLU A 103 9.93 -13.06 -2.97
N VAL A 104 10.24 -11.78 -2.84
CA VAL A 104 9.32 -10.80 -2.25
C VAL A 104 8.01 -10.92 -3.03
N GLN A 105 7.03 -11.55 -2.40
CA GLN A 105 5.75 -11.80 -3.03
C GLN A 105 5.11 -10.42 -3.17
N THR A 106 5.08 -9.88 -4.38
CA THR A 106 4.56 -8.53 -4.67
C THR A 106 3.24 -8.25 -3.92
N TYR A 107 2.38 -9.27 -3.78
CA TYR A 107 1.16 -9.14 -3.01
C TYR A 107 1.34 -8.80 -1.54
N SER A 108 2.32 -9.36 -0.83
CA SER A 108 2.53 -9.09 0.60
C SER A 108 3.08 -7.68 0.84
N LEU A 109 3.97 -7.21 -0.03
CA LEU A 109 4.46 -5.83 -0.02
C LEU A 109 3.32 -4.83 -0.14
N TYR A 110 2.45 -5.01 -1.14
CA TYR A 110 1.32 -4.10 -1.36
C TYR A 110 0.22 -4.26 -0.30
N LEU A 111 0.06 -5.44 0.29
CA LEU A 111 -0.85 -5.62 1.42
C LEU A 111 -0.38 -4.79 2.63
N ASN A 112 0.92 -4.82 2.94
CA ASN A 112 1.49 -4.02 4.02
C ASN A 112 1.35 -2.51 3.76
N LYS A 113 1.55 -2.08 2.50
CA LYS A 113 1.31 -0.69 2.11
C LYS A 113 -0.16 -0.30 2.29
N ALA A 114 -1.09 -1.16 1.88
CA ALA A 114 -2.52 -0.94 2.10
C ALA A 114 -2.83 -0.81 3.59
N GLU A 115 -2.32 -1.71 4.44
CA GLU A 115 -2.50 -1.63 5.89
C GLU A 115 -2.02 -0.31 6.46
N LYS A 116 -0.84 0.15 6.05
CA LYS A 116 -0.32 1.45 6.45
C LYS A 116 -1.25 2.59 6.02
N SER A 117 -1.63 2.64 4.75
CA SER A 117 -2.54 3.66 4.22
C SER A 117 -3.91 3.68 4.92
N LEU A 118 -4.43 2.51 5.33
CA LEU A 118 -5.66 2.40 6.09
C LEU A 118 -5.57 3.15 7.43
N TYR A 119 -4.48 2.93 8.19
CA TYR A 119 -4.28 3.57 9.49
C TYR A 119 -3.88 5.04 9.38
N GLU A 120 -3.22 5.43 8.29
CA GLU A 120 -2.91 6.84 7.96
C GLU A 120 -4.12 7.61 7.42
N ARG A 121 -5.26 6.94 7.21
CA ARG A 121 -6.50 7.49 6.64
C ARG A 121 -6.35 7.97 5.18
N CYS A 122 -5.37 7.42 4.46
CA CYS A 122 -5.19 7.61 3.03
C CYS A 122 -6.00 6.54 2.27
N TYR A 123 -7.33 6.69 2.22
CA TYR A 123 -8.22 5.63 1.74
C TYR A 123 -8.11 5.35 0.24
N GLU A 124 -7.75 6.34 -0.57
CA GLU A 124 -7.55 6.16 -2.01
C GLU A 124 -6.30 5.32 -2.27
N ASP A 125 -5.19 5.66 -1.61
CA ASP A 125 -3.97 4.84 -1.60
C ASP A 125 -4.23 3.43 -1.10
N PHE A 126 -5.04 3.29 -0.03
CA PHE A 126 -5.48 1.98 0.46
C PHE A 126 -6.17 1.17 -0.65
N ILE A 127 -7.13 1.75 -1.37
CA ILE A 127 -7.86 1.07 -2.44
C ILE A 127 -6.90 0.63 -3.56
N ILE A 128 -5.96 1.51 -3.94
CA ILE A 128 -4.96 1.21 -4.96
C ILE A 128 -4.05 0.07 -4.50
N TYR A 129 -3.39 0.19 -3.35
CA TYR A 129 -2.46 -0.81 -2.86
C TYR A 129 -3.13 -2.16 -2.56
N CYS A 130 -4.34 -2.14 -1.98
CA CYS A 130 -5.08 -3.36 -1.72
C CYS A 130 -5.48 -4.06 -3.03
N SER A 131 -5.83 -3.30 -4.07
CA SER A 131 -6.13 -3.88 -5.38
C SER A 131 -4.91 -4.53 -6.02
N ILE A 132 -3.74 -3.87 -5.99
CA ILE A 132 -2.49 -4.43 -6.53
C ILE A 132 -2.11 -5.71 -5.78
N SER A 133 -2.30 -5.73 -4.46
CA SER A 133 -2.07 -6.92 -3.65
C SER A 133 -2.93 -8.09 -4.10
N VAL A 134 -4.25 -7.86 -4.22
CA VAL A 134 -5.23 -8.87 -4.63
C VAL A 134 -4.97 -9.38 -6.05
N GLU A 135 -4.54 -8.51 -6.97
CA GLU A 135 -4.10 -8.88 -8.34
C GLU A 135 -2.90 -9.79 -8.34
N SER A 136 -1.86 -9.34 -7.64
CA SER A 136 -0.56 -10.01 -7.61
C SER A 136 -0.68 -11.40 -6.98
N PHE A 137 -1.53 -11.52 -5.95
CA PHE A 137 -1.78 -12.79 -5.28
C PHE A 137 -2.42 -13.80 -6.25
N ILE A 138 -3.56 -13.45 -6.85
CA ILE A 138 -4.30 -14.41 -7.66
C ILE A 138 -3.58 -14.73 -8.98
N ARG A 139 -2.89 -13.77 -9.60
CA ARG A 139 -2.07 -14.04 -10.80
C ARG A 139 -0.97 -15.05 -10.49
N ARG A 140 -0.25 -14.84 -9.39
CA ARG A 140 0.80 -15.77 -8.96
C ARG A 140 0.21 -17.14 -8.67
N TYR A 141 -0.94 -17.21 -8.01
CA TYR A 141 -1.59 -18.48 -7.68
C TYR A 141 -2.03 -19.25 -8.94
N ILE A 142 -2.74 -18.58 -9.85
CA ILE A 142 -3.19 -19.16 -11.11
C ILE A 142 -2.00 -19.56 -11.99
N GLY A 143 -0.99 -18.71 -12.14
CA GLY A 143 0.19 -18.99 -12.96
C GLY A 143 1.04 -20.16 -12.44
N LYS A 144 0.96 -20.51 -11.15
CA LYS A 144 1.59 -21.73 -10.61
C LYS A 144 0.84 -23.02 -10.96
N LEU A 145 -0.43 -22.90 -11.31
CA LEU A 145 -1.35 -24.01 -11.57
C LEU A 145 -1.70 -24.12 -13.06
N GLU A 146 -1.30 -23.15 -13.86
CA GLU A 146 -1.58 -23.07 -15.28
C GLU A 146 -1.03 -24.32 -16.00
N PRO A 147 -1.91 -25.13 -16.63
CA PRO A 147 -1.47 -26.30 -17.37
C PRO A 147 -0.83 -25.90 -18.69
N GLU A 148 0.43 -26.31 -18.89
CA GLU A 148 1.17 -26.03 -20.13
C GLU A 148 0.44 -26.62 -21.35
N GLY A 149 0.19 -25.77 -22.35
CA GLY A 149 -0.40 -26.19 -23.62
C GLY A 149 -1.91 -26.47 -23.60
N ASP A 150 -2.61 -26.19 -22.50
CA ASP A 150 -4.06 -26.39 -22.43
C ASP A 150 -4.81 -25.33 -23.27
N ILE A 151 -5.37 -25.79 -24.39
CA ILE A 151 -6.11 -24.97 -25.35
C ILE A 151 -7.37 -24.38 -24.71
N VAL A 152 -8.04 -25.13 -23.82
CA VAL A 152 -9.26 -24.68 -23.15
C VAL A 152 -8.92 -23.60 -22.14
N PHE A 153 -7.89 -23.81 -21.32
CA PHE A 153 -7.40 -22.79 -20.40
C PHE A 153 -7.02 -21.50 -21.15
N ASN A 154 -6.24 -21.61 -22.23
CA ASN A 154 -5.81 -20.46 -23.03
C ASN A 154 -6.98 -19.68 -23.67
N ARG A 155 -8.03 -20.39 -24.08
CA ARG A 155 -9.24 -19.76 -24.61
C ARG A 155 -10.06 -19.07 -23.52
N ILE A 156 -10.16 -19.68 -22.35
CA ILE A 156 -10.83 -19.09 -21.19
C ILE A 156 -10.06 -17.88 -20.70
N SER A 157 -8.73 -17.95 -20.59
CA SER A 157 -7.85 -16.90 -20.10
C SER A 157 -7.89 -15.63 -20.97
N SER A 158 -8.10 -15.80 -22.27
CA SER A 158 -8.23 -14.72 -23.27
C SER A 158 -9.65 -14.14 -23.42
N SER A 159 -10.63 -14.66 -22.68
CA SER A 159 -12.01 -14.16 -22.73
C SER A 159 -12.18 -12.80 -22.03
N THR A 160 -13.12 -11.98 -22.50
CA THR A 160 -13.38 -10.62 -21.98
C THR A 160 -14.34 -10.63 -20.78
N TYR A 161 -13.86 -11.11 -19.64
CA TYR A 161 -14.53 -10.91 -18.34
C TYR A 161 -13.89 -9.75 -17.57
N ASP A 162 -14.65 -9.16 -16.63
CA ASP A 162 -14.05 -8.26 -15.63
C ASP A 162 -12.92 -8.99 -14.90
N TYR A 163 -11.84 -8.27 -14.60
CA TYR A 163 -10.59 -8.88 -14.13
C TYR A 163 -10.80 -9.77 -12.90
N LEU A 164 -11.58 -9.31 -11.91
CA LEU A 164 -11.83 -10.10 -10.71
C LEU A 164 -12.64 -11.35 -11.01
N ASP A 165 -13.69 -11.22 -11.81
CA ASP A 165 -14.52 -12.37 -12.21
C ASP A 165 -13.68 -13.39 -13.00
N GLN A 166 -12.83 -12.92 -13.90
CA GLN A 166 -11.93 -13.76 -14.68
C GLN A 166 -11.04 -14.62 -13.77
N TYR A 167 -10.32 -14.00 -12.84
CA TYR A 167 -9.34 -14.72 -12.03
C TYR A 167 -9.96 -15.50 -10.88
N TYR A 168 -10.85 -14.88 -10.09
CA TYR A 168 -11.38 -15.47 -8.87
C TYR A 168 -12.60 -16.37 -9.09
N ASN A 169 -13.32 -16.25 -10.21
CA ASN A 169 -14.51 -17.05 -10.47
C ASN A 169 -14.38 -17.98 -11.67
N VAL A 170 -13.77 -17.54 -12.77
CA VAL A 170 -13.66 -18.36 -13.99
C VAL A 170 -12.44 -19.27 -13.91
N LEU A 171 -11.23 -18.69 -13.87
CA LEU A 171 -9.97 -19.44 -13.89
C LEU A 171 -9.76 -20.28 -12.62
N LEU A 172 -10.03 -19.71 -11.44
CA LEU A 172 -9.93 -20.46 -10.19
C LEU A 172 -10.88 -21.68 -10.18
N LYS A 173 -12.12 -21.52 -10.66
CA LYS A 173 -13.07 -22.62 -10.74
C LYS A 173 -12.66 -23.67 -11.75
N TYR A 174 -12.11 -23.26 -12.89
CA TYR A 174 -11.57 -24.19 -13.88
C TYR A 174 -10.45 -25.05 -13.28
N LEU A 175 -9.50 -24.42 -12.57
CA LEU A 175 -8.32 -25.11 -12.03
C LEU A 175 -8.58 -25.90 -10.72
N LYS A 176 -9.49 -25.44 -9.87
CA LYS A 176 -9.71 -25.98 -8.51
C LYS A 176 -11.14 -26.48 -8.26
N GLY A 177 -12.01 -26.40 -9.26
CA GLY A 177 -13.42 -26.83 -9.17
C GLY A 177 -14.33 -25.89 -8.37
N LYS A 178 -13.78 -24.87 -7.70
CA LYS A 178 -14.53 -23.89 -6.89
C LYS A 178 -14.08 -22.47 -7.16
N SER A 179 -15.02 -21.55 -7.23
CA SER A 179 -14.79 -20.10 -7.30
C SER A 179 -14.70 -19.46 -5.91
N LEU A 180 -14.10 -18.26 -5.81
CA LEU A 180 -14.16 -17.50 -4.56
C LEU A 180 -15.59 -17.15 -4.18
N LYS A 181 -16.44 -16.86 -5.17
CA LYS A 181 -17.86 -16.57 -4.91
C LYS A 181 -18.60 -17.74 -4.25
N GLU A 182 -18.30 -18.99 -4.64
CA GLU A 182 -18.88 -20.19 -4.01
C GLU A 182 -18.29 -20.48 -2.63
N LEU A 183 -17.03 -20.13 -2.39
CA LEU A 183 -16.35 -20.36 -1.12
C LEU A 183 -16.69 -19.31 -0.06
N ASP A 184 -16.76 -18.04 -0.48
CA ASP A 184 -17.08 -16.90 0.37
C ASP A 184 -17.59 -15.72 -0.49
N GLU A 185 -18.90 -15.69 -0.71
CA GLU A 185 -19.57 -14.63 -1.47
C GLU A 185 -19.31 -13.23 -0.89
N LYS A 186 -19.21 -13.12 0.43
CA LYS A 186 -18.98 -11.83 1.10
C LYS A 186 -17.57 -11.33 0.81
N ALA A 187 -16.57 -12.21 0.85
CA ALA A 187 -15.20 -11.85 0.49
C ALA A 187 -15.14 -11.38 -0.96
N PHE A 188 -15.72 -12.13 -1.89
CA PHE A 188 -15.78 -11.74 -3.30
C PHE A 188 -16.48 -10.39 -3.51
N THR A 189 -17.61 -10.16 -2.84
CA THR A 189 -18.36 -8.90 -2.92
C THR A 189 -17.53 -7.69 -2.50
N HIS A 190 -16.77 -7.81 -1.41
CA HIS A 190 -15.88 -6.72 -0.98
C HIS A 190 -14.69 -6.49 -1.92
N LEU A 191 -14.12 -7.56 -2.50
CA LEU A 191 -13.09 -7.41 -3.53
C LEU A 191 -13.63 -6.71 -4.77
N LYS A 192 -14.82 -7.09 -5.25
CA LYS A 192 -15.48 -6.47 -6.39
C LYS A 192 -15.77 -4.99 -6.15
N ARG A 193 -16.24 -4.65 -4.96
CA ARG A 193 -16.38 -3.26 -4.50
C ARG A 193 -15.06 -2.49 -4.58
N MET A 194 -13.98 -3.05 -4.03
CA MET A 194 -12.66 -2.42 -4.07
C MET A 194 -12.21 -2.12 -5.51
N TYR A 195 -12.42 -3.04 -6.44
CA TYR A 195 -12.07 -2.83 -7.85
C TYR A 195 -12.89 -1.74 -8.52
N ASN A 196 -14.19 -1.72 -8.29
CA ASN A 196 -15.04 -0.66 -8.84
C ASN A 196 -14.61 0.72 -8.31
N LEU A 197 -14.21 0.81 -7.05
CA LEU A 197 -13.67 2.03 -6.46
C LEU A 197 -12.30 2.40 -7.06
N ARG A 198 -11.40 1.43 -7.26
CA ARG A 198 -10.12 1.65 -7.95
C ARG A 198 -10.35 2.14 -9.37
N ASN A 199 -11.29 1.56 -10.11
CA ASN A 199 -11.60 1.98 -11.47
C ASN A 199 -12.14 3.42 -11.50
N SER A 200 -12.97 3.80 -10.52
CA SER A 200 -13.38 5.20 -10.35
C SER A 200 -12.16 6.11 -10.15
N LEU A 201 -11.26 5.77 -9.22
CA LEU A 201 -10.04 6.54 -9.00
C LEU A 201 -9.18 6.67 -10.25
N MET A 202 -9.01 5.58 -11.01
CA MET A 202 -8.16 5.58 -12.19
C MET A 202 -8.75 6.37 -13.36
N HIS A 203 -10.08 6.42 -13.48
CA HIS A 203 -10.76 7.13 -14.57
C HIS A 203 -11.09 8.58 -14.24
N ASN A 204 -11.49 8.85 -13.00
CA ASN A 204 -12.02 10.15 -12.58
C ASN A 204 -11.04 10.92 -11.69
N GLY A 205 -10.04 10.25 -11.12
CA GLY A 205 -9.10 10.83 -10.16
C GLY A 205 -9.58 10.83 -8.72
N ASP A 206 -10.84 10.45 -8.44
CA ASP A 206 -11.46 10.47 -7.11
C ASP A 206 -12.48 9.34 -6.88
N ILE A 207 -12.92 9.20 -5.62
CA ILE A 207 -14.09 8.41 -5.21
C ILE A 207 -15.22 9.36 -4.84
N ASP A 208 -16.07 9.67 -5.81
CA ASP A 208 -17.25 10.50 -5.62
C ASP A 208 -18.46 9.72 -5.04
N GLU A 209 -19.52 10.44 -4.68
CA GLU A 209 -20.75 9.82 -4.17
C GLU A 209 -21.39 8.86 -5.18
N LEU A 210 -21.23 9.09 -6.48
CA LEU A 210 -21.76 8.22 -7.52
C LEU A 210 -21.04 6.87 -7.53
N ALA A 211 -19.72 6.87 -7.39
CA ALA A 211 -18.90 5.68 -7.25
C ALA A 211 -19.31 4.89 -6.00
N LEU A 212 -19.52 5.58 -4.86
CA LEU A 212 -20.00 4.96 -3.63
C LEU A 212 -21.39 4.34 -3.79
N LYS A 213 -22.33 5.04 -4.43
CA LYS A 213 -23.68 4.52 -4.75
C LYS A 213 -23.60 3.28 -5.64
N LYS A 214 -22.78 3.30 -6.69
CA LYS A 214 -22.57 2.16 -7.61
C LYS A 214 -22.08 0.89 -6.90
N VAL A 215 -21.32 1.03 -5.82
CA VAL A 215 -20.80 -0.13 -5.06
C VAL A 215 -21.65 -0.49 -3.82
N GLY A 216 -22.84 0.09 -3.69
CA GLY A 216 -23.77 -0.19 -2.59
C GLY A 216 -23.38 0.46 -1.26
N LEU A 217 -22.72 1.62 -1.31
CA LEU A 217 -22.33 2.46 -0.17
C LEU A 217 -23.11 3.79 -0.15
N SER A 218 -24.36 3.78 -0.62
CA SER A 218 -25.21 4.97 -0.77
C SER A 218 -25.36 5.92 0.43
N PRO A 219 -25.28 5.50 1.72
CA PRO A 219 -25.36 6.46 2.82
C PRO A 219 -24.04 7.21 3.09
N LEU A 220 -22.96 6.93 2.35
CA LEU A 220 -21.66 7.55 2.56
C LEU A 220 -21.39 8.68 1.55
N THR A 221 -20.93 9.82 2.06
CA THR A 221 -20.38 10.93 1.26
C THR A 221 -18.92 10.68 0.88
N TYR A 222 -18.16 10.03 1.77
CA TYR A 222 -16.76 9.67 1.58
C TYR A 222 -16.51 8.24 2.06
N ILE A 223 -15.55 7.55 1.44
CA ILE A 223 -15.09 6.27 1.94
C ILE A 223 -14.45 6.44 3.32
N ASN A 224 -14.61 5.45 4.20
CA ASN A 224 -14.15 5.54 5.58
C ASN A 224 -13.40 4.29 6.01
N PHE A 225 -12.74 4.41 7.16
CA PHE A 225 -11.96 3.34 7.77
C PHE A 225 -12.72 2.01 7.89
N LYS A 226 -14.00 2.05 8.28
CA LYS A 226 -14.79 0.83 8.52
C LYS A 226 -15.02 0.03 7.23
N GLU A 227 -15.30 0.70 6.12
CA GLU A 227 -15.47 0.04 4.83
C GLU A 227 -14.13 -0.46 4.27
N CYS A 228 -13.06 0.34 4.37
CA CYS A 228 -11.72 -0.11 3.98
C CYS A 228 -11.25 -1.31 4.81
N LYS A 229 -11.52 -1.33 6.12
CA LYS A 229 -11.17 -2.44 7.00
C LYS A 229 -11.88 -3.74 6.59
N LYS A 230 -13.17 -3.69 6.22
CA LYS A 230 -13.90 -4.85 5.69
C LYS A 230 -13.27 -5.39 4.40
N ILE A 231 -12.84 -4.49 3.51
CA ILE A 231 -12.14 -4.85 2.26
C ILE A 231 -10.82 -5.56 2.59
N LEU A 232 -10.01 -4.98 3.47
CA LEU A 232 -8.73 -5.57 3.89
C LEU A 232 -8.91 -6.96 4.50
N ASP A 233 -9.85 -7.11 5.43
CA ASP A 233 -10.13 -8.39 6.08
C ASP A 233 -10.59 -9.44 5.07
N SER A 234 -11.35 -9.02 4.05
CA SER A 234 -11.80 -9.89 2.96
C SER A 234 -10.68 -10.29 2.00
N ALA A 235 -9.73 -9.40 1.73
CA ALA A 235 -8.53 -9.72 0.97
C ALA A 235 -7.64 -10.72 1.71
N LYS A 236 -7.37 -10.50 3.00
CA LYS A 236 -6.64 -11.48 3.83
C LYS A 236 -7.35 -12.83 3.88
N LYS A 237 -8.68 -12.82 4.03
CA LYS A 237 -9.49 -14.03 4.06
C LYS A 237 -9.46 -14.77 2.72
N SER A 238 -9.59 -14.07 1.58
CA SER A 238 -9.52 -14.70 0.26
C SER A 238 -8.16 -15.36 0.03
N PHE A 239 -7.06 -14.73 0.47
CA PHE A 239 -5.72 -15.32 0.38
C PHE A 239 -5.63 -16.62 1.18
N SER A 240 -6.15 -16.61 2.42
CA SER A 240 -6.17 -17.81 3.25
C SER A 240 -7.06 -18.92 2.68
N ILE A 241 -8.23 -18.60 2.12
CA ILE A 241 -9.14 -19.58 1.52
C ILE A 241 -8.48 -20.24 0.32
N ILE A 242 -7.90 -19.43 -0.57
CA ILE A 242 -7.34 -19.92 -1.84
C ILE A 242 -6.08 -20.75 -1.61
N ASN A 243 -5.21 -20.35 -0.67
CA ASN A 243 -4.05 -21.15 -0.30
C ASN A 243 -4.39 -22.51 0.32
N LYS A 244 -5.65 -22.74 0.73
CA LYS A 244 -6.14 -24.02 1.27
C LYS A 244 -6.81 -24.92 0.22
N LEU A 245 -6.94 -24.48 -1.03
CA LEU A 245 -7.49 -25.24 -2.16
C LEU A 245 -6.41 -26.08 -2.85
#